data_AF-A0A972UHH4-F1
#
_entry.id   AF-A0A972UHH4-F1
#
_cell.length_a   1.000
_cell.length_b   1.000
_cell.length_c   1.000
_cell.angle_alpha   90.00
_cell.angle_beta   90.00
_cell.angle_gamma   90.00
#
_symmetry.space_group_name_H-M   'P 1'
#
loop_
_entity.id
_entity.type
_entity.pdbx_description
1 polymer ?
#
loop_
_entity_poly.entity_id
_entity_poly.type
_entity_poly.pdbx_seq_one_letter_code
_entity_poly.pdbx_strand_id
1 'polypeptide(L)'
;MDSSRITQRPDKGHEIREAPAPGDWPSFAEIREPAMVGLHVGNGSASKPFQAYLDGHPQVYMLPAYPLIYFYPHWEDWKEKFKDTWDWSSIIDAFCTQHASVIDTRRIPGFNGLTGLGETQDQHLEIDEGLFRAFLAHLLDGRPIRSRTFLLAIHYAFAFCNGEDLNRKSVLVFHIHVPEYISRYLAVDFPDLKTIGCVRDPRSNIGGRFYNSFINVDDQQFNRTDAAVYRRRTYCLVCSHLYTGLEAVRGLDPQKTKVFRAEDLHHRRAELMDSVAEFLGIDKDSCFESFTFGGLLWWGDAVYNMNPLNEFNPRVVSDSWKKEISAVDWFVLEGLFYDYFRKFGYTSFKYRSDSFLNRLLLFTALFIPSQFERRIILGYLNPKSVIGFIAACYAESSGGTPLKDYSFSASYRHKITTRDLKMWKPRWYATLVRRIQQFSEENPDSSLIAPFRWLGIVIYTAANLCRYVFSLLLMPVMFARRLRLMLAAFWQRLTNSNSLPDYL
;
A
#
# COMPACT_ATOMS: atom_id res chain seq x y z
N MET A 1 13.83 2.08 -40.37
CA MET A 1 12.91 0.97 -40.72
C MET A 1 12.21 0.60 -39.43
N ASP A 2 10.97 0.91 -39.13
CA ASP A 2 9.83 1.49 -39.85
C ASP A 2 9.02 2.22 -38.75
N SER A 3 8.93 3.55 -38.83
CA SER A 3 8.34 4.41 -37.78
C SER A 3 6.88 4.75 -38.10
N SER A 4 6.10 3.75 -38.48
CA SER A 4 4.72 3.92 -38.93
C SER A 4 3.77 2.90 -38.30
N ARG A 5 3.59 2.97 -36.98
CA ARG A 5 2.35 2.53 -36.32
C ARG A 5 1.93 3.56 -35.29
N ILE A 6 1.34 4.63 -35.82
CA ILE A 6 0.42 5.47 -35.08
C ILE A 6 -0.78 4.58 -34.76
N THR A 7 -0.83 3.99 -33.57
CA THR A 7 -2.10 3.55 -32.99
C THR A 7 -2.79 4.81 -32.49
N GLN A 8 -3.42 5.52 -33.43
CA GLN A 8 -4.60 6.31 -33.11
C GLN A 8 -5.52 5.42 -32.27
N ARG A 9 -6.14 6.01 -31.23
CA ARG A 9 -7.34 5.48 -30.59
C ARG A 9 -8.10 4.61 -31.59
N PRO A 10 -8.46 3.35 -31.29
CA PRO A 10 -9.80 2.98 -31.69
C PRO A 10 -10.65 4.06 -31.03
N ASP A 11 -11.25 4.90 -31.85
CA ASP A 11 -12.39 5.70 -31.47
C ASP A 11 -13.43 4.69 -31.00
N LYS A 12 -13.28 4.21 -29.75
CA LYS A 12 -14.43 3.87 -28.95
C LYS A 12 -15.09 5.23 -28.83
N GLY A 13 -15.96 5.51 -29.79
CA GLY A 13 -17.10 6.36 -29.59
C GLY A 13 -17.78 5.82 -28.36
N HIS A 14 -17.30 6.23 -27.19
CA HIS A 14 -18.16 6.47 -26.07
C HIS A 14 -19.03 7.63 -26.57
N GLU A 15 -20.04 7.28 -27.39
CA GLU A 15 -21.34 7.91 -27.21
C GLU A 15 -21.50 7.94 -25.69
N ILE A 16 -21.40 9.14 -25.12
CA ILE A 16 -21.73 9.38 -23.74
C ILE A 16 -23.19 8.96 -23.69
N ARG A 17 -23.44 7.70 -23.35
CA ARG A 17 -24.80 7.24 -23.09
C ARG A 17 -25.24 8.11 -21.94
N GLU A 18 -26.19 9.00 -22.22
CA GLU A 18 -26.82 9.80 -21.19
C GLU A 18 -27.24 8.83 -20.09
N ALA A 19 -26.83 9.13 -18.85
CA ALA A 19 -27.20 8.30 -17.72
C ALA A 19 -28.72 8.15 -17.73
N PRO A 20 -29.26 6.93 -17.56
CA PRO A 20 -30.70 6.74 -17.51
C PRO A 20 -31.32 7.69 -16.48
N ALA A 21 -32.54 8.16 -16.75
CA ALA A 21 -33.24 9.02 -15.81
C ALA A 21 -33.36 8.30 -14.45
N PRO A 22 -33.36 9.02 -13.31
CA PRO A 22 -33.38 8.40 -11.97
C PRO A 22 -34.50 7.38 -11.71
N GLY A 23 -35.57 7.37 -12.51
CA GLY A 23 -36.66 6.39 -12.43
C GLY A 23 -36.35 5.02 -13.05
N ASP A 24 -35.31 4.92 -13.90
CA ASP A 24 -34.92 3.70 -14.62
C ASP A 24 -33.65 3.06 -14.04
N TRP A 25 -33.21 3.52 -12.87
CA TRP A 25 -32.02 2.98 -12.20
C TRP A 25 -32.29 1.58 -11.63
N PRO A 26 -31.39 0.61 -11.84
CA PRO A 26 -31.55 -0.71 -11.25
C PRO A 26 -31.36 -0.62 -9.74
N SER A 27 -32.29 -1.23 -9.01
CA SER A 27 -32.14 -1.45 -7.58
C SER A 27 -30.97 -2.40 -7.30
N PHE A 28 -30.45 -2.35 -6.08
CA PHE A 28 -29.36 -3.23 -5.65
C PHE A 28 -29.65 -4.73 -5.82
N ALA A 29 -30.92 -5.15 -5.79
CA ALA A 29 -31.30 -6.56 -5.95
C ALA A 29 -31.38 -7.01 -7.42
N GLU A 30 -31.52 -6.07 -8.35
CA GLU A 30 -31.56 -6.35 -9.79
C GLU A 30 -30.14 -6.49 -10.37
N ILE A 31 -29.14 -5.90 -9.72
CA ILE A 31 -27.74 -6.09 -10.08
C ILE A 31 -27.27 -7.46 -9.57
N ARG A 32 -26.84 -8.32 -10.49
CA ARG A 32 -26.26 -9.63 -10.15
C ARG A 32 -25.05 -9.45 -9.23
N GLU A 33 -25.06 -10.13 -8.08
CA GLU A 33 -23.92 -10.13 -7.18
C GLU A 33 -22.70 -10.79 -7.84
N PRO A 34 -21.54 -10.10 -7.92
CA PRO A 34 -20.33 -10.63 -8.53
C PRO A 34 -19.59 -11.56 -7.57
N ALA A 35 -18.75 -12.44 -8.12
CA ALA A 35 -17.78 -13.18 -7.33
C ALA A 35 -16.74 -12.19 -6.74
N MET A 36 -16.56 -12.22 -5.42
CA MET A 36 -15.61 -11.34 -4.72
C MET A 36 -14.18 -11.88 -4.82
N VAL A 37 -13.25 -11.02 -5.22
CA VAL A 37 -11.82 -11.30 -5.30
C VAL A 37 -11.03 -10.28 -4.49
N GLY A 38 -10.30 -10.75 -3.48
CA GLY A 38 -9.36 -9.94 -2.71
C GLY A 38 -7.98 -9.91 -3.36
N LEU A 39 -7.58 -8.76 -3.92
CA LEU A 39 -6.23 -8.54 -4.44
C LEU A 39 -5.35 -7.91 -3.34
N HIS A 40 -4.31 -8.62 -2.92
CA HIS A 40 -3.41 -8.20 -1.84
C HIS A 40 -1.94 -8.21 -2.28
N VAL A 41 -1.08 -7.46 -1.57
CA VAL A 41 0.34 -7.35 -1.96
C VAL A 41 1.16 -8.61 -1.68
N GLY A 42 0.64 -9.56 -0.90
CA GLY A 42 1.39 -10.73 -0.41
C GLY A 42 2.72 -10.33 0.24
N ASN A 43 3.77 -11.12 0.02
CA ASN A 43 5.14 -10.72 0.35
C ASN A 43 5.90 -10.11 -0.84
N GLY A 44 5.32 -10.13 -2.04
CA GLY A 44 5.79 -9.44 -3.25
C GLY A 44 5.38 -7.97 -3.31
N SER A 45 5.54 -7.30 -4.47
CA SER A 45 5.32 -5.84 -4.62
C SER A 45 4.80 -5.43 -6.01
N ALA A 46 3.81 -6.14 -6.57
CA ALA A 46 3.35 -5.89 -7.95
C ALA A 46 1.82 -5.86 -8.13
N SER A 47 1.03 -5.74 -7.05
CA SER A 47 -0.44 -5.75 -7.15
C SER A 47 -1.02 -4.59 -7.96
N LYS A 48 -0.44 -3.37 -7.87
CA LYS A 48 -0.85 -2.23 -8.71
C LYS A 48 -0.59 -2.46 -10.20
N PRO A 49 0.63 -2.83 -10.62
CA PRO A 49 0.87 -3.24 -12.00
C PRO A 49 -0.03 -4.36 -12.49
N PHE A 50 -0.23 -5.40 -11.69
CA PHE A 50 -1.16 -6.47 -12.01
C PHE A 50 -2.58 -5.94 -12.28
N GLN A 51 -3.05 -5.05 -11.40
CA GLN A 51 -4.36 -4.41 -11.54
C GLN A 51 -4.47 -3.56 -12.81
N ALA A 52 -3.39 -2.86 -13.20
CA ALA A 52 -3.38 -2.04 -14.41
C ALA A 52 -3.59 -2.87 -15.70
N TYR A 53 -3.23 -4.16 -15.69
CA TYR A 53 -3.53 -5.08 -16.78
C TYR A 53 -4.97 -5.65 -16.74
N LEU A 54 -5.75 -5.40 -15.69
CA LEU A 54 -7.16 -5.77 -15.59
C LEU A 54 -8.11 -4.59 -15.90
N ASP A 55 -7.55 -3.39 -16.06
CA ASP A 55 -8.31 -2.17 -16.22
C ASP A 55 -9.19 -2.20 -17.48
N GLY A 56 -10.43 -1.77 -17.37
CA GLY A 56 -11.39 -1.75 -18.48
C GLY A 56 -12.01 -3.10 -18.86
N HIS A 57 -11.74 -4.20 -18.13
CA HIS A 57 -12.34 -5.50 -18.44
C HIS A 57 -13.88 -5.47 -18.30
N PRO A 58 -14.65 -5.93 -19.30
CA PRO A 58 -16.11 -5.81 -19.30
C PRO A 58 -16.80 -6.61 -18.20
N GLN A 59 -16.19 -7.69 -17.73
CA GLN A 59 -16.73 -8.56 -16.67
C GLN A 59 -16.25 -8.23 -15.26
N VAL A 60 -15.39 -7.22 -15.08
CA VAL A 60 -14.78 -6.91 -13.77
C VAL A 60 -15.22 -5.55 -13.24
N TYR A 61 -15.77 -5.52 -12.03
CA TYR A 61 -15.86 -4.33 -11.20
C TYR A 61 -14.52 -4.04 -10.54
N MET A 62 -13.99 -2.83 -10.70
CA MET A 62 -12.72 -2.45 -10.11
C MET A 62 -12.61 -0.94 -9.93
N LEU A 63 -12.12 -0.51 -8.77
CA LEU A 63 -11.68 0.87 -8.55
C LEU A 63 -10.20 1.02 -8.94
N PRO A 64 -9.76 2.15 -9.51
CA PRO A 64 -8.37 2.34 -9.90
C PRO A 64 -7.45 2.38 -8.67
N ALA A 65 -6.36 1.61 -8.68
CA ALA A 65 -5.45 1.41 -7.54
C ALA A 65 -6.16 0.87 -6.27
N TYR A 66 -5.95 1.50 -5.11
CA TYR A 66 -6.47 1.04 -3.81
C TYR A 66 -7.04 2.19 -2.93
N PRO A 67 -7.94 3.06 -3.45
CA PRO A 67 -8.49 4.18 -2.69
C PRO A 67 -9.23 3.73 -1.42
N LEU A 68 -9.66 2.47 -1.39
CA LEU A 68 -10.36 1.83 -0.27
C LEU A 68 -9.45 1.04 0.69
N ILE A 69 -8.12 1.26 0.65
CA ILE A 69 -7.17 0.59 1.55
C ILE A 69 -7.56 0.67 3.03
N TYR A 70 -8.21 1.74 3.48
CA TYR A 70 -8.66 1.92 4.88
C TYR A 70 -10.17 1.77 5.08
N PHE A 71 -10.90 1.20 4.11
CA PHE A 71 -12.36 1.03 4.17
C PHE A 71 -12.81 0.35 5.48
N TYR A 72 -12.29 -0.83 5.80
CA TYR A 72 -12.69 -1.56 7.02
C TYR A 72 -12.31 -0.86 8.33
N PRO A 73 -11.08 -0.34 8.50
CA PRO A 73 -10.78 0.48 9.66
C PRO A 73 -11.69 1.71 9.82
N HIS A 74 -12.00 2.41 8.72
CA HIS A 74 -12.92 3.53 8.75
C HIS A 74 -14.35 3.09 9.07
N TRP A 75 -14.80 1.96 8.55
CA TRP A 75 -16.11 1.41 8.86
C TRP A 75 -16.30 1.22 10.38
N GLU A 76 -15.30 0.68 11.07
CA GLU A 76 -15.34 0.55 12.54
C GLU A 76 -15.29 1.92 13.25
N ASP A 77 -14.48 2.86 12.75
CA ASP A 77 -14.44 4.23 13.28
C ASP A 77 -15.78 4.96 13.10
N TRP A 78 -16.46 4.76 11.97
CA TRP A 78 -17.75 5.37 11.65
C TRP A 78 -18.85 4.84 12.54
N LYS A 79 -18.89 3.53 12.81
CA LYS A 79 -19.86 2.94 13.75
C LYS A 79 -19.79 3.61 15.11
N GLU A 80 -18.58 3.82 15.63
CA GLU A 80 -18.39 4.47 16.92
C GLU A 80 -18.73 5.97 16.85
N LYS A 81 -18.21 6.66 15.83
CA LYS A 81 -18.38 8.12 15.69
C LYS A 81 -19.83 8.53 15.45
N PHE A 82 -20.57 7.76 14.65
CA PHE A 82 -21.94 8.06 14.24
C PHE A 82 -22.96 7.15 14.93
N LYS A 83 -22.65 6.60 16.12
CA LYS A 83 -23.53 5.68 16.84
C LYS A 83 -24.97 6.21 17.00
N ASP A 84 -25.14 7.52 17.14
CA ASP A 84 -26.43 8.20 17.34
C ASP A 84 -27.10 8.59 15.99
N THR A 85 -26.36 8.52 14.88
CA THR A 85 -26.80 8.86 13.51
C THR A 85 -26.30 7.80 12.52
N TRP A 86 -26.43 6.53 12.90
CA TRP A 86 -25.90 5.40 12.12
C TRP A 86 -26.86 5.07 10.98
N ASP A 87 -26.79 5.87 9.92
CA ASP A 87 -27.61 5.77 8.72
C ASP A 87 -26.75 5.88 7.43
N TRP A 88 -27.36 5.57 6.30
CA TRP A 88 -26.66 5.62 5.01
C TRP A 88 -26.21 7.03 4.63
N SER A 89 -26.96 8.08 5.00
CA SER A 89 -26.57 9.46 4.68
C SER A 89 -25.24 9.81 5.33
N SER A 90 -25.13 9.58 6.64
CA SER A 90 -23.92 9.85 7.42
C SER A 90 -22.72 9.03 6.94
N ILE A 91 -22.96 7.77 6.55
CA ILE A 91 -21.93 6.87 6.01
C ILE A 91 -21.45 7.33 4.62
N ILE A 92 -22.37 7.71 3.72
CA ILE A 92 -22.03 8.23 2.39
C ILE A 92 -21.22 9.51 2.50
N ASP A 93 -21.58 10.43 3.40
CA ASP A 93 -20.85 11.68 3.60
C ASP A 93 -19.44 11.45 4.14
N ALA A 94 -19.31 10.56 5.13
CA ALA A 94 -18.01 10.18 5.67
C ALA A 94 -17.13 9.51 4.61
N PHE A 95 -17.72 8.64 3.79
CA PHE A 95 -17.05 7.98 2.68
C PHE A 95 -16.54 8.98 1.64
N CYS A 96 -17.40 9.86 1.12
CA CYS A 96 -17.03 10.83 0.09
C CYS A 96 -15.97 11.83 0.59
N THR A 97 -15.86 12.02 1.91
CA THR A 97 -14.80 12.82 2.52
C THR A 97 -13.49 12.03 2.66
N GLN A 98 -13.53 10.83 3.22
CA GLN A 98 -12.32 10.08 3.61
C GLN A 98 -11.75 9.18 2.50
N HIS A 99 -12.56 8.87 1.50
CA HIS A 99 -12.21 8.11 0.29
C HIS A 99 -12.47 8.92 -0.98
N ALA A 100 -12.31 10.25 -0.87
CA ALA A 100 -12.52 11.20 -1.96
C ALA A 100 -11.76 10.88 -3.26
N SER A 101 -10.66 10.12 -3.18
CA SER A 101 -9.89 9.63 -4.34
C SER A 101 -10.65 8.63 -5.23
N VAL A 102 -11.78 8.07 -4.77
CA VAL A 102 -12.70 7.30 -5.62
C VAL A 102 -13.43 8.22 -6.60
N ILE A 103 -13.74 9.44 -6.17
CA ILE A 103 -14.49 10.43 -6.97
C ILE A 103 -13.53 11.21 -7.87
N ASP A 104 -12.42 11.70 -7.32
CA ASP A 104 -11.38 12.42 -8.06
C ASP A 104 -10.02 12.04 -7.47
N THR A 105 -9.19 11.42 -8.30
CA THR A 105 -7.86 10.91 -7.93
C THR A 105 -6.86 11.99 -7.46
N ARG A 106 -7.13 13.27 -7.73
CA ARG A 106 -6.37 14.40 -7.18
C ARG A 106 -6.70 14.67 -5.71
N ARG A 107 -7.87 14.24 -5.23
CA ARG A 107 -8.29 14.39 -3.83
C ARG A 107 -7.62 13.30 -3.01
N ILE A 108 -6.93 13.70 -1.93
CA ILE A 108 -6.12 12.80 -1.09
C ILE A 108 -5.08 12.06 -1.96
N PRO A 109 -4.14 12.81 -2.59
CA PRO A 109 -3.16 12.22 -3.47
C PRO A 109 -2.31 11.22 -2.67
N GLY A 110 -2.22 9.99 -3.19
CA GLY A 110 -1.46 8.90 -2.61
C GLY A 110 -0.30 8.50 -3.50
N PHE A 111 0.49 7.52 -3.04
CA PHE A 111 1.51 6.87 -3.87
C PHE A 111 0.89 5.85 -4.83
N ASN A 112 0.02 6.31 -5.73
CA ASN A 112 -0.67 5.50 -6.73
C ASN A 112 -0.35 5.88 -8.19
N GLY A 113 0.18 7.07 -8.47
CA GLY A 113 0.48 7.55 -9.82
C GLY A 113 -0.76 7.86 -10.67
N LEU A 114 -1.91 8.16 -10.05
CA LEU A 114 -3.17 8.39 -10.77
C LEU A 114 -3.42 9.86 -11.16
N THR A 115 -2.52 10.78 -10.81
CA THR A 115 -2.62 12.22 -11.16
C THR A 115 -1.71 12.62 -12.33
N GLY A 116 -1.09 11.64 -12.99
CA GLY A 116 -0.19 11.84 -14.13
C GLY A 116 -0.40 10.75 -15.16
N LEU A 117 -1.66 10.53 -15.54
CA LEU A 117 -2.09 9.53 -16.51
C LEU A 117 -2.07 10.10 -17.94
N GLY A 118 -2.26 9.23 -18.92
CA GLY A 118 -2.38 9.62 -20.33
C GLY A 118 -1.03 9.85 -20.99
N GLU A 119 -1.01 10.04 -22.31
CA GLU A 119 0.23 10.18 -23.10
C GLU A 119 1.11 11.34 -22.63
N THR A 120 0.48 12.43 -22.20
CA THR A 120 1.10 13.69 -21.75
C THR A 120 1.38 13.75 -20.24
N GLN A 121 0.96 12.74 -19.46
CA GLN A 121 1.15 12.66 -18.01
C GLN A 121 0.54 13.83 -17.22
N ASP A 122 -0.52 14.45 -17.74
CA ASP A 122 -1.25 15.56 -17.14
C ASP A 122 -2.74 15.24 -16.89
N GLN A 123 -3.14 13.99 -17.14
CA GLN A 123 -4.51 13.54 -16.94
C GLN A 123 -4.70 12.84 -15.59
N HIS A 124 -5.96 12.75 -15.16
CA HIS A 124 -6.39 12.15 -13.91
C HIS A 124 -7.78 11.53 -14.10
N LEU A 125 -8.22 10.72 -13.14
CA LEU A 125 -9.57 10.15 -13.14
C LEU A 125 -10.48 10.96 -12.23
N GLU A 126 -11.66 11.30 -12.75
CA GLU A 126 -12.73 12.04 -12.08
C GLU A 126 -14.10 11.52 -12.57
N ILE A 127 -15.04 11.35 -11.64
CA ILE A 127 -16.45 11.03 -11.90
C ILE A 127 -17.36 12.11 -11.30
N ASP A 128 -18.62 12.18 -11.76
CA ASP A 128 -19.60 13.11 -11.21
C ASP A 128 -19.99 12.72 -9.77
N GLU A 129 -19.60 13.55 -8.79
CA GLU A 129 -19.89 13.31 -7.38
C GLU A 129 -21.40 13.31 -7.07
N GLY A 130 -22.17 14.17 -7.73
CA GLY A 130 -23.61 14.29 -7.53
C GLY A 130 -24.34 13.03 -7.99
N LEU A 131 -24.02 12.56 -9.19
CA LEU A 131 -24.52 11.31 -9.75
C LEU A 131 -24.10 10.12 -8.89
N PHE A 132 -22.82 10.05 -8.50
CA PHE A 132 -22.30 8.98 -7.64
C PHE A 132 -23.07 8.90 -6.32
N ARG A 133 -23.25 10.03 -5.62
CA ARG A 133 -23.99 10.08 -4.36
C ARG A 133 -25.45 9.70 -4.53
N ALA A 134 -26.12 10.22 -5.56
CA ALA A 134 -27.52 9.93 -5.82
C ALA A 134 -27.75 8.44 -6.12
N PHE A 135 -26.94 7.85 -6.99
CA PHE A 135 -27.04 6.44 -7.34
C PHE A 135 -26.64 5.52 -6.17
N LEU A 136 -25.59 5.88 -5.41
CA LEU A 136 -25.20 5.16 -4.21
C LEU A 136 -26.31 5.17 -3.14
N ALA A 137 -26.95 6.32 -2.91
CA ALA A 137 -28.09 6.42 -1.99
C ALA A 137 -29.28 5.57 -2.48
N HIS A 138 -29.58 5.61 -3.78
CA HIS A 138 -30.61 4.76 -4.40
C HIS A 138 -30.35 3.27 -4.17
N LEU A 139 -29.12 2.80 -4.39
CA LEU A 139 -28.76 1.40 -4.17
C LEU A 139 -28.92 0.96 -2.69
N LEU A 140 -28.66 1.87 -1.76
CA LEU A 140 -28.65 1.59 -0.33
C LEU A 140 -30.03 1.77 0.34
N ASP A 141 -30.99 2.37 -0.36
CA ASP A 141 -32.33 2.59 0.19
C ASP A 141 -32.99 1.28 0.63
N GLY A 142 -33.53 1.26 1.84
CA GLY A 142 -34.08 0.07 2.50
C GLY A 142 -33.10 -1.08 2.77
N ARG A 143 -31.80 -0.93 2.50
CA ARG A 143 -30.82 -2.01 2.72
C ARG A 143 -30.26 -2.03 4.15
N PRO A 144 -29.98 -3.23 4.71
CA PRO A 144 -29.31 -3.33 6.00
C PRO A 144 -27.92 -2.70 5.99
N ILE A 145 -27.61 -1.92 7.02
CA ILE A 145 -26.31 -1.26 7.18
C ILE A 145 -25.21 -2.27 7.50
N ARG A 146 -24.50 -2.72 6.46
CA ARG A 146 -23.40 -3.70 6.52
C ARG A 146 -22.26 -3.26 5.61
N SER A 147 -21.02 -3.54 6.03
CA SER A 147 -19.81 -3.23 5.24
C SER A 147 -19.85 -3.93 3.88
N ARG A 148 -20.29 -5.20 3.86
CA ARG A 148 -20.53 -5.98 2.64
C ARG A 148 -21.39 -5.22 1.62
N THR A 149 -22.58 -4.78 2.04
CA THR A 149 -23.54 -4.06 1.18
C THR A 149 -22.92 -2.78 0.65
N PHE A 150 -22.27 -2.02 1.53
CA PHE A 150 -21.67 -0.74 1.16
C PHE A 150 -20.50 -0.91 0.19
N LEU A 151 -19.63 -1.90 0.41
CA LEU A 151 -18.51 -2.20 -0.49
C LEU A 151 -19.00 -2.53 -1.90
N LEU A 152 -20.03 -3.36 -2.04
CA LEU A 152 -20.65 -3.69 -3.34
C LEU A 152 -21.24 -2.43 -3.99
N ALA A 153 -22.05 -1.66 -3.25
CA ALA A 153 -22.72 -0.47 -3.77
C ALA A 153 -21.73 0.60 -4.26
N ILE A 154 -20.59 0.79 -3.58
CA ILE A 154 -19.52 1.70 -4.02
C ILE A 154 -19.01 1.29 -5.41
N HIS A 155 -18.74 0.00 -5.63
CA HIS A 155 -18.21 -0.47 -6.91
C HIS A 155 -19.27 -0.39 -8.02
N TYR A 156 -20.53 -0.69 -7.71
CA TYR A 156 -21.63 -0.53 -8.67
C TYR A 156 -21.82 0.94 -9.06
N ALA A 157 -21.80 1.85 -8.08
CA ALA A 157 -21.95 3.28 -8.35
C ALA A 157 -20.78 3.87 -9.13
N PHE A 158 -19.56 3.44 -8.84
CA PHE A 158 -18.39 3.85 -9.62
C PHE A 158 -18.49 3.37 -11.08
N ALA A 159 -18.80 2.10 -11.29
CA ALA A 159 -18.97 1.53 -12.63
C ALA A 159 -20.10 2.21 -13.41
N PHE A 160 -21.23 2.49 -12.75
CA PHE A 160 -22.35 3.23 -13.33
C PHE A 160 -21.93 4.64 -13.77
N CYS A 161 -21.20 5.38 -12.92
CA CYS A 161 -20.72 6.73 -13.27
C CYS A 161 -19.70 6.73 -14.42
N ASN A 162 -18.96 5.63 -14.59
CA ASN A 162 -18.07 5.43 -15.74
C ASN A 162 -18.79 4.94 -17.02
N GLY A 163 -20.12 4.80 -16.98
CA GLY A 163 -20.89 4.29 -18.13
C GLY A 163 -20.65 2.81 -18.44
N GLU A 164 -20.24 2.02 -17.43
CA GLU A 164 -20.03 0.59 -17.60
C GLU A 164 -21.36 -0.18 -17.59
N ASP A 165 -21.45 -1.25 -18.38
CA ASP A 165 -22.62 -2.13 -18.40
C ASP A 165 -22.60 -3.10 -17.21
N LEU A 166 -23.40 -2.79 -16.19
CA LEU A 166 -23.53 -3.58 -14.96
C LEU A 166 -23.98 -5.03 -15.21
N ASN A 167 -24.72 -5.30 -16.29
CA ASN A 167 -25.22 -6.65 -16.61
C ASN A 167 -24.10 -7.59 -17.10
N ARG A 168 -23.00 -7.04 -17.60
CA ARG A 168 -21.84 -7.82 -18.05
C ARG A 168 -20.89 -8.16 -16.93
N LYS A 169 -21.00 -7.50 -15.78
CA LYS A 169 -20.06 -7.64 -14.67
C LYS A 169 -20.36 -8.91 -13.87
N SER A 170 -19.35 -9.75 -13.66
CA SER A 170 -19.47 -11.03 -12.96
C SER A 170 -18.47 -11.20 -11.82
N VAL A 171 -17.42 -10.38 -11.77
CA VAL A 171 -16.36 -10.43 -10.77
C VAL A 171 -16.11 -9.02 -10.19
N LEU A 172 -15.83 -8.92 -8.90
CA LEU A 172 -15.38 -7.68 -8.26
C LEU A 172 -13.98 -7.91 -7.69
N VAL A 173 -13.00 -7.19 -8.25
CA VAL A 173 -11.62 -7.23 -7.77
C VAL A 173 -11.40 -6.08 -6.80
N PHE A 174 -11.49 -6.40 -5.51
CA PHE A 174 -11.19 -5.45 -4.45
C PHE A 174 -9.69 -5.47 -4.11
N HIS A 175 -8.98 -4.43 -4.55
CA HIS A 175 -7.58 -4.22 -4.19
C HIS A 175 -7.44 -3.75 -2.74
N ILE A 176 -7.57 -4.69 -1.81
CA ILE A 176 -7.49 -4.43 -0.37
C ILE A 176 -6.11 -3.94 0.06
N HIS A 177 -5.07 -4.29 -0.72
CA HIS A 177 -3.65 -3.98 -0.52
C HIS A 177 -3.05 -4.60 0.74
N VAL A 178 -3.63 -4.36 1.92
CA VAL A 178 -3.18 -4.83 3.24
C VAL A 178 -3.66 -6.27 3.48
N PRO A 179 -2.76 -7.27 3.52
CA PRO A 179 -3.17 -8.67 3.65
C PRO A 179 -3.93 -8.96 4.96
N GLU A 180 -3.58 -8.29 6.07
CA GLU A 180 -4.24 -8.44 7.40
C GLU A 180 -5.77 -8.27 7.33
N TYR A 181 -6.28 -7.48 6.37
CA TYR A 181 -7.71 -7.21 6.26
C TYR A 181 -8.48 -8.32 5.53
N ILE A 182 -7.80 -9.24 4.83
CA ILE A 182 -8.44 -10.35 4.12
C ILE A 182 -9.18 -11.26 5.10
N SER A 183 -8.46 -11.95 5.99
CA SER A 183 -9.05 -12.91 6.91
C SER A 183 -9.87 -12.23 8.01
N ARG A 184 -9.47 -11.02 8.42
CA ARG A 184 -10.14 -10.28 9.49
C ARG A 184 -11.51 -9.72 9.09
N TYR A 185 -11.65 -9.28 7.84
CA TYR A 185 -12.84 -8.55 7.40
C TYR A 185 -13.42 -9.10 6.11
N LEU A 186 -12.62 -9.16 5.04
CA LEU A 186 -13.16 -9.46 3.71
C LEU A 186 -13.74 -10.88 3.61
N ALA A 187 -13.05 -11.87 4.18
CA ALA A 187 -13.53 -13.26 4.22
C ALA A 187 -14.76 -13.44 5.13
N VAL A 188 -14.97 -12.53 6.10
CA VAL A 188 -16.17 -12.52 6.95
C VAL A 188 -17.36 -11.98 6.16
N ASP A 189 -17.17 -10.89 5.41
CA ASP A 189 -18.20 -10.31 4.56
C ASP A 189 -18.53 -11.19 3.34
N PHE A 190 -17.54 -11.93 2.83
CA PHE A 190 -17.66 -12.77 1.63
C PHE A 190 -17.06 -14.16 1.90
N PRO A 191 -17.84 -15.12 2.46
CA PRO A 191 -17.35 -16.46 2.76
C PRO A 191 -16.84 -17.25 1.55
N ASP A 192 -17.32 -16.92 0.34
CA ASP A 192 -16.90 -17.53 -0.92
C ASP A 192 -15.73 -16.82 -1.62
N LEU A 193 -15.03 -15.93 -0.90
CA LEU A 193 -13.92 -15.12 -1.38
C LEU A 193 -12.86 -15.92 -2.15
N LYS A 194 -12.49 -15.43 -3.34
CA LYS A 194 -11.24 -15.74 -4.01
C LYS A 194 -10.16 -14.74 -3.61
N THR A 195 -8.89 -15.14 -3.59
CA THR A 195 -7.78 -14.20 -3.35
C THR A 195 -6.66 -14.37 -4.36
N ILE A 196 -6.06 -13.24 -4.74
CA ILE A 196 -4.87 -13.18 -5.57
C ILE A 196 -3.82 -12.36 -4.83
N GLY A 197 -2.70 -13.00 -4.51
CA GLY A 197 -1.54 -12.36 -3.91
C GLY A 197 -0.36 -12.25 -4.87
N CYS A 198 0.63 -11.46 -4.46
CA CYS A 198 1.89 -11.35 -5.18
C CYS A 198 3.03 -11.98 -4.37
N VAL A 199 3.86 -12.79 -5.04
CA VAL A 199 5.14 -13.28 -4.57
C VAL A 199 6.27 -12.67 -5.41
N ARG A 200 7.49 -12.61 -4.87
CA ARG A 200 8.67 -12.07 -5.55
C ARG A 200 9.92 -12.66 -4.91
N ASP A 201 11.02 -12.79 -5.65
CA ASP A 201 12.31 -13.17 -5.07
C ASP A 201 12.64 -12.25 -3.87
N PRO A 202 12.74 -12.77 -2.63
CA PRO A 202 12.93 -11.94 -1.46
C PRO A 202 14.29 -11.23 -1.47
N ARG A 203 15.27 -11.76 -2.23
CA ARG A 203 16.61 -11.14 -2.40
C ARG A 203 16.52 -9.89 -3.26
N SER A 204 15.75 -9.92 -4.34
CA SER A 204 15.52 -8.75 -5.21
C SER A 204 14.56 -7.73 -4.57
N ASN A 205 13.63 -8.21 -3.73
CA ASN A 205 12.60 -7.39 -3.12
C ASN A 205 13.09 -6.58 -1.90
N ILE A 206 14.03 -7.10 -1.10
CA ILE A 206 14.41 -6.51 0.19
C ILE A 206 14.96 -5.08 0.08
N GLY A 207 15.79 -4.81 -0.93
CA GLY A 207 16.38 -3.48 -1.17
C GLY A 207 15.30 -2.46 -1.53
N GLY A 208 14.47 -2.78 -2.52
CA GLY A 208 13.35 -1.91 -2.94
C GLY A 208 12.36 -1.65 -1.81
N ARG A 209 12.06 -2.67 -0.99
CA ARG A 209 11.23 -2.48 0.21
C ARG A 209 11.90 -1.52 1.19
N PHE A 210 13.14 -1.80 1.59
CA PHE A 210 13.87 -1.00 2.57
C PHE A 210 14.00 0.47 2.16
N TYR A 211 14.49 0.72 0.94
CA TYR A 211 14.76 2.07 0.44
C TYR A 211 13.49 2.79 -0.04
N ASN A 212 12.73 2.18 -0.94
CA ASN A 212 11.65 2.90 -1.62
C ASN A 212 10.32 2.81 -0.85
N SER A 213 9.94 1.62 -0.37
CA SER A 213 8.63 1.45 0.30
C SER A 213 8.58 1.93 1.74
N PHE A 214 9.73 2.03 2.41
CA PHE A 214 9.82 2.48 3.80
C PHE A 214 10.58 3.79 3.96
N ILE A 215 11.87 3.87 3.60
CA ILE A 215 12.65 5.10 3.84
C ILE A 215 12.10 6.29 3.04
N ASN A 216 11.97 6.16 1.71
CA ASN A 216 11.49 7.28 0.89
C ASN A 216 10.05 7.68 1.24
N VAL A 217 9.19 6.70 1.53
CA VAL A 217 7.82 6.95 1.98
C VAL A 217 7.80 7.70 3.32
N ASP A 218 8.58 7.27 4.32
CA ASP A 218 8.65 7.94 5.62
C ASP A 218 9.25 9.36 5.46
N ASP A 219 10.25 9.55 4.61
CA ASP A 219 10.85 10.86 4.32
C ASP A 219 9.86 11.83 3.66
N GLN A 220 8.94 11.33 2.83
CA GLN A 220 7.89 12.12 2.21
C GLN A 220 6.67 12.32 3.12
N GLN A 221 6.31 11.34 3.95
CA GLN A 221 5.13 11.40 4.81
C GLN A 221 5.40 12.15 6.12
N PHE A 222 6.58 12.02 6.72
CA PHE A 222 6.86 12.61 8.03
C PHE A 222 7.61 13.93 7.94
N ASN A 223 7.60 14.70 9.02
CA ASN A 223 8.62 15.72 9.26
C ASN A 223 10.00 15.05 9.30
N ARG A 224 11.05 15.78 8.93
CA ARG A 224 12.39 15.23 8.76
C ARG A 224 12.95 14.70 10.09
N THR A 225 12.63 15.36 11.20
CA THR A 225 12.97 14.87 12.54
C THR A 225 12.29 13.53 12.86
N ASP A 226 11.02 13.37 12.50
CA ASP A 226 10.27 12.13 12.72
C ASP A 226 10.77 10.98 11.84
N ALA A 227 11.02 11.23 10.55
CA ALA A 227 11.61 10.24 9.65
C ALA A 227 12.96 9.73 10.16
N ALA A 228 13.81 10.63 10.66
CA ALA A 228 15.09 10.27 11.28
C ALA A 228 14.91 9.44 12.57
N VAL A 229 14.01 9.85 13.47
CA VAL A 229 13.72 9.12 14.72
C VAL A 229 13.18 7.72 14.43
N TYR A 230 12.29 7.57 13.44
CA TYR A 230 11.62 6.30 13.15
C TYR A 230 12.40 5.40 12.17
N ARG A 231 13.58 5.80 11.71
CA ARG A 231 14.42 4.97 10.83
C ARG A 231 14.87 3.65 11.47
N ARG A 232 14.99 3.60 12.80
CA ARG A 232 15.40 2.39 13.56
C ARG A 232 14.58 1.13 13.30
N ARG A 233 13.29 1.27 12.98
CA ARG A 233 12.34 0.14 12.84
C ARG A 233 12.26 -0.40 11.41
N THR A 234 12.79 0.33 10.43
CA THR A 234 12.55 0.07 9.01
C THR A 234 12.91 -1.36 8.61
N TYR A 235 14.08 -1.86 9.02
CA TYR A 235 14.47 -3.23 8.67
C TYR A 235 13.59 -4.30 9.33
N CYS A 236 13.15 -4.08 10.58
CA CYS A 236 12.25 -5.00 11.26
C CYS A 236 10.87 -5.04 10.56
N LEU A 237 10.37 -3.89 10.06
CA LEU A 237 9.14 -3.82 9.28
C LEU A 237 9.27 -4.55 7.93
N VAL A 238 10.41 -4.39 7.24
CA VAL A 238 10.71 -5.15 6.01
C VAL A 238 10.70 -6.65 6.28
N CYS A 239 11.37 -7.10 7.35
CA CYS A 239 11.36 -8.50 7.76
C CYS A 239 9.94 -9.00 8.03
N SER A 240 9.14 -8.24 8.78
CA SER A 240 7.75 -8.60 9.05
C SER A 240 6.98 -8.77 7.74
N HIS A 241 7.09 -7.83 6.80
CA HIS A 241 6.41 -7.92 5.51
C HIS A 241 6.80 -9.18 4.73
N LEU A 242 8.11 -9.47 4.65
CA LEU A 242 8.62 -10.62 3.89
C LEU A 242 8.15 -11.95 4.49
N TYR A 243 8.25 -12.11 5.80
CA TYR A 243 7.99 -13.38 6.48
C TYR A 243 6.51 -13.63 6.78
N THR A 244 5.71 -12.57 6.99
CA THR A 244 4.30 -12.72 7.37
C THR A 244 3.32 -12.33 6.26
N GLY A 245 3.80 -11.85 5.11
CA GLY A 245 2.95 -11.31 4.03
C GLY A 245 1.97 -12.33 3.42
N LEU A 246 2.30 -13.63 3.48
CA LEU A 246 1.42 -14.72 3.04
C LEU A 246 0.63 -15.38 4.18
N GLU A 247 1.01 -15.16 5.45
CA GLU A 247 0.29 -15.74 6.59
C GLU A 247 -1.15 -15.22 6.70
N ALA A 248 -1.44 -14.04 6.14
CA ALA A 248 -2.77 -13.46 6.22
C ALA A 248 -3.86 -14.22 5.45
N VAL A 249 -3.47 -15.04 4.48
CA VAL A 249 -4.36 -15.94 3.71
C VAL A 249 -4.30 -17.39 4.20
N ARG A 250 -3.57 -17.65 5.29
CA ARG A 250 -3.53 -18.97 5.90
C ARG A 250 -4.92 -19.36 6.41
N GLY A 251 -5.32 -20.60 6.11
CA GLY A 251 -6.62 -21.14 6.50
C GLY A 251 -7.77 -20.78 5.57
N LEU A 252 -7.53 -19.96 4.53
CA LEU A 252 -8.46 -19.82 3.42
C LEU A 252 -8.41 -21.08 2.55
N ASP A 253 -9.46 -21.27 1.75
CA ASP A 253 -9.55 -22.37 0.79
C ASP A 253 -8.37 -22.32 -0.19
N PRO A 254 -7.50 -23.35 -0.24
CA PRO A 254 -6.35 -23.40 -1.15
C PRO A 254 -6.73 -23.36 -2.63
N GLN A 255 -7.93 -23.82 -3.00
CA GLN A 255 -8.41 -23.76 -4.38
C GLN A 255 -8.79 -22.34 -4.80
N LYS A 256 -9.26 -21.53 -3.84
CA LYS A 256 -9.65 -20.12 -4.03
C LYS A 256 -8.54 -19.13 -3.69
N THR A 257 -7.36 -19.59 -3.28
CA THR A 257 -6.24 -18.75 -2.84
C THR A 257 -5.04 -18.96 -3.74
N LYS A 258 -4.74 -17.97 -4.58
CA LYS A 258 -3.65 -18.07 -5.56
C LYS A 258 -2.68 -16.91 -5.43
N VAL A 259 -1.46 -17.11 -5.93
CA VAL A 259 -0.45 -16.06 -6.05
C VAL A 259 0.18 -16.06 -7.43
N PHE A 260 0.71 -14.92 -7.86
CA PHE A 260 1.56 -14.81 -9.04
C PHE A 260 2.93 -14.26 -8.65
N ARG A 261 3.99 -14.59 -9.42
CA ARG A 261 5.30 -13.97 -9.23
C ARG A 261 5.35 -12.65 -9.97
N ALA A 262 5.86 -11.63 -9.30
CA ALA A 262 6.04 -10.31 -9.89
C ALA A 262 6.85 -10.40 -11.20
N GLU A 263 7.84 -11.29 -11.25
CA GLU A 263 8.70 -11.56 -12.40
C GLU A 263 7.93 -12.03 -13.63
N ASP A 264 6.79 -12.73 -13.47
CA ASP A 264 6.01 -13.23 -14.61
C ASP A 264 5.24 -12.13 -15.34
N LEU A 265 4.94 -11.00 -14.68
CA LEU A 265 4.42 -9.80 -15.36
C LEU A 265 5.41 -9.24 -16.38
N HIS A 266 6.71 -9.54 -16.23
CA HIS A 266 7.73 -9.18 -17.20
C HIS A 266 7.94 -10.29 -18.23
N HIS A 267 8.17 -11.52 -17.78
CA HIS A 267 8.65 -12.59 -18.66
C HIS A 267 7.53 -13.28 -19.45
N ARG A 268 6.34 -13.44 -18.86
CA ARG A 268 5.28 -14.32 -19.37
C ARG A 268 3.89 -13.73 -19.08
N ARG A 269 3.74 -12.43 -19.30
CA ARG A 269 2.51 -11.68 -18.97
C ARG A 269 1.26 -12.30 -19.59
N ALA A 270 1.30 -12.63 -20.88
CA ALA A 270 0.14 -13.18 -21.59
C ALA A 270 -0.33 -14.50 -20.96
N GLU A 271 0.59 -15.43 -20.70
CA GLU A 271 0.31 -16.70 -20.01
C GLU A 271 -0.28 -16.45 -18.61
N LEU A 272 0.30 -15.51 -17.84
CA LEU A 272 -0.21 -15.16 -16.52
C LEU A 272 -1.64 -14.60 -16.59
N MET A 273 -1.92 -13.68 -17.51
CA MET A 273 -3.25 -13.08 -17.64
C MET A 273 -4.29 -14.08 -18.15
N ASP A 274 -3.89 -15.06 -18.96
CA ASP A 274 -4.72 -16.20 -19.34
C ASP A 274 -5.11 -17.06 -18.12
N SER A 275 -4.13 -17.43 -17.27
CA SER A 275 -4.40 -18.14 -16.01
C SER A 275 -5.30 -17.33 -15.06
N VAL A 276 -5.12 -16.01 -15.04
CA VAL A 276 -5.97 -15.10 -14.24
C VAL A 276 -7.41 -15.14 -14.75
N ALA A 277 -7.62 -15.04 -16.05
CA ALA A 277 -8.96 -15.09 -16.64
C ALA A 277 -9.67 -16.40 -16.28
N GLU A 278 -8.99 -17.54 -16.44
CA GLU A 278 -9.49 -18.86 -16.05
C GLU A 278 -9.83 -18.92 -14.55
N PHE A 279 -8.90 -18.49 -13.68
CA PHE A 279 -9.11 -18.50 -12.24
C PHE A 279 -10.28 -17.63 -11.80
N LEU A 280 -10.44 -16.46 -12.43
CA LEU A 280 -11.54 -15.55 -12.15
C LEU A 280 -12.87 -16.06 -12.71
N GLY A 281 -12.84 -16.85 -13.80
CA GLY A 281 -14.02 -17.26 -14.54
C GLY A 281 -14.54 -16.15 -15.45
N ILE A 282 -13.62 -15.40 -16.07
CA ILE A 282 -13.91 -14.35 -17.03
C ILE A 282 -13.29 -14.70 -18.39
N ASP A 283 -13.81 -14.07 -19.44
CA ASP A 283 -13.31 -14.24 -20.80
C ASP A 283 -11.94 -13.57 -20.96
N LYS A 284 -11.20 -13.98 -21.99
CA LYS A 284 -9.98 -13.25 -22.40
C LYS A 284 -10.37 -11.93 -23.04
N ASP A 285 -9.67 -10.86 -22.71
CA ASP A 285 -9.89 -9.54 -23.30
C ASP A 285 -8.56 -8.87 -23.68
N SER A 286 -8.61 -8.03 -24.71
CA SER A 286 -7.52 -7.18 -25.19
C SER A 286 -6.92 -6.26 -24.12
N CYS A 287 -7.67 -5.93 -23.06
CA CYS A 287 -7.17 -5.04 -22.01
C CYS A 287 -5.94 -5.61 -21.26
N PHE A 288 -5.75 -6.93 -21.27
CA PHE A 288 -4.59 -7.60 -20.67
C PHE A 288 -3.24 -7.19 -21.27
N GLU A 289 -3.25 -6.58 -22.45
CA GLU A 289 -2.06 -6.06 -23.12
C GLU A 289 -1.73 -4.62 -22.75
N SER A 290 -2.70 -3.90 -22.19
CA SER A 290 -2.63 -2.47 -21.91
C SER A 290 -2.33 -2.22 -20.44
N PHE A 291 -1.48 -1.23 -20.15
CA PHE A 291 -1.08 -0.90 -18.79
C PHE A 291 -1.72 0.42 -18.38
N THR A 292 -2.99 0.37 -17.97
CA THR A 292 -3.85 1.55 -17.82
C THR A 292 -4.54 1.64 -16.46
N PHE A 293 -5.09 2.82 -16.17
CA PHE A 293 -6.14 3.02 -15.17
C PHE A 293 -7.21 3.94 -15.76
N GLY A 294 -8.48 3.51 -15.72
CA GLY A 294 -9.58 4.23 -16.35
C GLY A 294 -9.40 4.40 -17.86
N GLY A 295 -8.74 3.44 -18.52
CA GLY A 295 -8.40 3.50 -19.94
C GLY A 295 -7.27 4.48 -20.31
N LEU A 296 -6.67 5.16 -19.33
CA LEU A 296 -5.54 6.06 -19.54
C LEU A 296 -4.21 5.38 -19.22
N LEU A 297 -3.17 5.66 -20.00
CA LEU A 297 -1.82 5.10 -19.79
C LEU A 297 -1.31 5.42 -18.39
N TRP A 298 -0.82 4.40 -17.68
CA TRP A 298 -0.21 4.54 -16.36
C TRP A 298 1.31 4.42 -16.43
N TRP A 299 2.01 5.38 -15.84
CA TRP A 299 3.48 5.50 -15.96
C TRP A 299 4.25 5.10 -14.70
N GLY A 300 3.56 4.51 -13.72
CA GLY A 300 4.11 4.23 -12.41
C GLY A 300 3.94 5.39 -11.43
N ASP A 301 4.69 5.34 -10.33
CA ASP A 301 4.64 6.34 -9.25
C ASP A 301 6.04 6.89 -8.99
N ALA A 302 6.13 8.20 -8.73
CA ALA A 302 7.39 8.89 -8.47
C ALA A 302 8.14 8.31 -7.25
N VAL A 303 7.45 7.69 -6.29
CA VAL A 303 8.07 7.04 -5.12
C VAL A 303 9.03 5.92 -5.50
N TYR A 304 8.88 5.35 -6.70
CA TYR A 304 9.78 4.31 -7.20
C TYR A 304 11.14 4.85 -7.65
N ASN A 305 11.31 6.18 -7.70
CA ASN A 305 12.52 6.86 -8.13
C ASN A 305 13.02 6.30 -9.48
N MET A 306 12.13 6.36 -10.45
CA MET A 306 12.29 5.86 -11.81
C MET A 306 11.74 6.88 -12.79
N ASN A 307 12.29 6.86 -14.00
CA ASN A 307 11.67 7.57 -15.11
C ASN A 307 10.28 6.96 -15.39
N PRO A 308 9.29 7.80 -15.74
CA PRO A 308 7.97 7.34 -16.16
C PRO A 308 8.06 6.24 -17.21
N LEU A 309 7.31 5.16 -17.02
CA LEU A 309 7.39 3.98 -17.86
C LEU A 309 6.02 3.27 -17.93
N ASN A 310 5.46 3.13 -19.13
CA ASN A 310 4.19 2.43 -19.36
C ASN A 310 4.38 0.92 -19.60
N GLU A 311 5.27 0.31 -18.83
CA GLU A 311 5.48 -1.13 -18.81
C GLU A 311 5.86 -1.58 -17.41
N PHE A 312 5.79 -2.89 -17.18
CA PHE A 312 6.16 -3.43 -15.91
C PHE A 312 7.66 -3.25 -15.62
N ASN A 313 7.96 -2.71 -14.44
CA ASN A 313 9.30 -2.28 -14.05
C ASN A 313 10.38 -3.37 -14.25
N PRO A 314 11.37 -3.17 -15.15
CA PRO A 314 12.41 -4.16 -15.43
C PRO A 314 13.39 -4.36 -14.25
N ARG A 315 13.43 -3.45 -13.26
CA ARG A 315 14.21 -3.66 -12.02
C ARG A 315 13.70 -4.85 -11.21
N VAL A 316 12.48 -5.32 -11.46
CA VAL A 316 11.93 -6.50 -10.77
C VAL A 316 12.72 -7.76 -11.09
N VAL A 317 13.18 -7.90 -12.34
CA VAL A 317 13.95 -9.05 -12.84
C VAL A 317 15.46 -8.78 -12.89
N SER A 318 15.90 -7.62 -12.40
CA SER A 318 17.32 -7.23 -12.37
C SER A 318 18.12 -8.07 -11.39
N ASP A 319 19.38 -8.33 -11.75
CA ASP A 319 20.40 -8.98 -10.90
C ASP A 319 21.18 -8.00 -10.01
N SER A 320 20.84 -6.70 -10.02
CA SER A 320 21.56 -5.66 -9.26
C SER A 320 21.60 -5.95 -7.75
N TRP A 321 20.56 -6.61 -7.24
CA TRP A 321 20.46 -7.00 -5.83
C TRP A 321 21.66 -7.84 -5.35
N LYS A 322 22.32 -8.59 -6.24
CA LYS A 322 23.53 -9.38 -5.91
C LYS A 322 24.68 -8.51 -5.38
N LYS A 323 24.72 -7.24 -5.76
CA LYS A 323 25.70 -6.24 -5.27
C LYS A 323 25.19 -5.48 -4.04
N GLU A 324 23.88 -5.50 -3.82
CA GLU A 324 23.22 -4.71 -2.78
C GLU A 324 23.15 -5.45 -1.45
N ILE A 325 23.13 -6.79 -1.44
CA ILE A 325 23.02 -7.63 -0.24
C ILE A 325 24.33 -8.31 0.17
N SER A 326 24.56 -8.40 1.49
CA SER A 326 25.74 -9.09 2.02
C SER A 326 25.62 -10.60 1.88
N ALA A 327 26.75 -11.31 1.87
CA ALA A 327 26.76 -12.78 1.76
C ALA A 327 25.99 -13.46 2.92
N VAL A 328 26.03 -12.88 4.12
CA VAL A 328 25.30 -13.37 5.29
C VAL A 328 23.80 -13.15 5.13
N ASP A 329 23.38 -11.93 4.75
CA ASP A 329 21.97 -11.64 4.51
C ASP A 329 21.39 -12.51 3.38
N TRP A 330 22.17 -12.73 2.32
CA TRP A 330 21.83 -13.63 1.22
C TRP A 330 21.63 -15.06 1.73
N PHE A 331 22.59 -15.61 2.47
CA PHE A 331 22.49 -16.95 3.05
C PHE A 331 21.27 -17.09 3.98
N VAL A 332 21.00 -16.07 4.81
CA VAL A 332 19.85 -16.05 5.71
C VAL A 332 18.53 -16.03 4.93
N LEU A 333 18.41 -15.18 3.90
CA LEU A 333 17.20 -15.10 3.08
C LEU A 333 16.91 -16.42 2.37
N GLU A 334 17.89 -17.02 1.69
CA GLU A 334 17.69 -18.30 1.01
C GLU A 334 17.41 -19.45 2.00
N GLY A 335 18.05 -19.42 3.16
CA GLY A 335 17.79 -20.38 4.22
C GLY A 335 16.37 -20.28 4.77
N LEU A 336 15.92 -19.08 5.16
CA LEU A 336 14.57 -18.91 5.71
C LEU A 336 13.48 -19.16 4.66
N PHE A 337 13.73 -18.82 3.39
CA PHE A 337 12.80 -19.02 2.29
C PHE A 337 13.05 -20.31 1.48
N TYR A 338 13.73 -21.31 2.01
CA TYR A 338 14.11 -22.51 1.24
C TYR A 338 12.92 -23.21 0.56
N ASP A 339 11.82 -23.45 1.29
CA ASP A 339 10.62 -24.10 0.73
C ASP A 339 9.89 -23.19 -0.26
N TYR A 340 9.89 -21.88 0.02
CA TYR A 340 9.36 -20.85 -0.87
C TYR A 340 10.11 -20.82 -2.21
N PHE A 341 11.43 -20.94 -2.18
CA PHE A 341 12.26 -21.02 -3.37
C PHE A 341 11.92 -22.24 -4.21
N ARG A 342 11.77 -23.40 -3.56
CA ARG A 342 11.36 -24.63 -4.25
C ARG A 342 9.96 -24.53 -4.84
N LYS A 343 8.98 -24.00 -4.08
CA LYS A 343 7.58 -23.87 -4.52
C LYS A 343 7.45 -22.92 -5.72
N PHE A 344 8.14 -21.79 -5.70
CA PHE A 344 8.01 -20.74 -6.73
C PHE A 344 9.15 -20.72 -7.76
N GLY A 345 10.01 -21.75 -7.76
CA GLY A 345 11.05 -21.93 -8.78
C GLY A 345 12.20 -20.93 -8.72
N TYR A 346 12.54 -20.39 -7.55
CA TYR A 346 13.71 -19.53 -7.38
C TYR A 346 14.97 -20.37 -7.13
N THR A 347 16.06 -20.05 -7.82
CA THR A 347 17.35 -20.74 -7.64
C THR A 347 18.08 -20.24 -6.39
N SER A 348 18.52 -21.14 -5.51
CA SER A 348 19.38 -20.84 -4.35
C SER A 348 20.86 -20.91 -4.72
N PHE A 349 21.68 -19.98 -4.22
CA PHE A 349 23.11 -19.89 -4.51
C PHE A 349 24.02 -20.08 -3.29
N LYS A 350 23.65 -19.51 -2.15
CA LYS A 350 24.39 -19.52 -0.87
C LYS A 350 23.88 -20.62 0.06
N TYR A 351 22.57 -20.84 0.14
CA TYR A 351 21.95 -21.93 0.89
C TYR A 351 21.53 -23.05 -0.08
N ARG A 352 22.53 -23.83 -0.56
CA ARG A 352 22.32 -24.77 -1.68
C ARG A 352 21.59 -26.06 -1.29
N SER A 353 21.70 -26.49 -0.04
CA SER A 353 21.13 -27.75 0.43
C SER A 353 20.64 -27.61 1.86
N ASP A 354 19.55 -28.29 2.18
CA ASP A 354 18.97 -28.27 3.53
C ASP A 354 19.56 -29.35 4.45
N SER A 355 20.89 -29.31 4.66
CA SER A 355 21.58 -30.24 5.55
C SER A 355 21.54 -29.76 7.01
N PHE A 356 21.75 -30.68 7.97
CA PHE A 356 21.87 -30.33 9.38
C PHE A 356 22.91 -29.23 9.63
N LEU A 357 24.08 -29.32 9.01
CA LEU A 357 25.12 -28.30 9.13
C LEU A 357 24.64 -26.93 8.62
N ASN A 358 23.97 -26.88 7.46
CA ASN A 358 23.46 -25.61 6.93
C ASN A 358 22.34 -25.04 7.81
N ARG A 359 21.49 -25.87 8.42
CA ARG A 359 20.49 -25.42 9.42
C ARG A 359 21.16 -24.83 10.66
N LEU A 360 22.23 -25.46 11.17
CA LEU A 360 23.01 -24.93 12.29
C LEU A 360 23.67 -23.59 11.95
N LEU A 361 24.32 -23.51 10.78
CA LEU A 361 24.92 -22.26 10.28
C LEU A 361 23.87 -21.16 10.04
N LEU A 362 22.68 -21.53 9.57
CA LEU A 362 21.58 -20.58 9.42
C LEU A 362 21.14 -20.05 10.77
N PHE A 363 20.90 -20.93 11.74
CA PHE A 363 20.51 -20.55 13.09
C PHE A 363 21.52 -19.58 13.71
N THR A 364 22.82 -19.84 13.61
CA THR A 364 23.85 -18.92 14.11
C THR A 364 23.88 -17.61 13.35
N ALA A 365 23.72 -17.64 12.02
CA ALA A 365 23.67 -16.44 11.18
C ALA A 365 22.48 -15.52 11.52
N LEU A 366 21.37 -16.04 12.06
CA LEU A 366 20.23 -15.21 12.49
C LEU A 366 20.61 -14.18 13.58
N PHE A 367 21.65 -14.45 14.37
CA PHE A 367 22.13 -13.58 15.45
C PHE A 367 23.13 -12.52 14.96
N ILE A 368 23.50 -12.53 13.69
CA ILE A 368 24.38 -11.51 13.12
C ILE A 368 23.52 -10.33 12.67
N PRO A 369 23.85 -9.07 13.07
CA PRO A 369 23.17 -7.89 12.55
C PRO A 369 23.30 -7.82 11.02
N SER A 370 22.16 -7.64 10.36
CA SER A 370 22.12 -7.47 8.92
C SER A 370 22.94 -6.26 8.48
N GLN A 371 23.31 -6.21 7.20
CA GLN A 371 23.91 -4.98 6.66
C GLN A 371 22.99 -3.76 6.80
N PHE A 372 21.66 -3.96 6.76
CA PHE A 372 20.67 -2.88 6.81
C PHE A 372 20.61 -2.29 8.22
N GLU A 373 20.62 -3.13 9.26
CA GLU A 373 20.72 -2.69 10.66
C GLU A 373 22.03 -1.96 10.91
N ARG A 374 23.17 -2.49 10.42
CA ARG A 374 24.47 -1.82 10.54
C ARG A 374 24.44 -0.44 9.89
N ARG A 375 23.88 -0.31 8.68
CA ARG A 375 23.70 0.98 7.99
C ARG A 375 22.84 1.95 8.80
N ILE A 376 21.77 1.49 9.43
CA ILE A 376 20.92 2.33 10.30
C ILE A 376 21.74 2.84 11.50
N ILE A 377 22.44 1.95 12.22
CA ILE A 377 23.24 2.33 13.41
C ILE A 377 24.31 3.35 13.03
N LEU A 378 25.08 3.06 11.98
CA LEU A 378 26.11 3.99 11.47
C LEU A 378 25.49 5.31 11.00
N GLY A 379 24.28 5.27 10.44
CA GLY A 379 23.52 6.46 10.08
C GLY A 379 23.19 7.36 11.26
N TYR A 380 22.80 6.79 12.42
CA TYR A 380 22.55 7.56 13.64
C TYR A 380 23.81 8.20 14.22
N LEU A 381 24.95 7.51 14.13
CA LEU A 381 26.24 7.94 14.66
C LEU A 381 26.99 8.90 13.72
N ASN A 382 26.58 9.00 12.45
CA ASN A 382 27.25 9.85 11.48
C ASN A 382 27.07 11.34 11.85
N PRO A 383 28.16 12.11 12.02
CA PRO A 383 28.07 13.53 12.38
C PRO A 383 27.22 14.36 11.41
N LYS A 384 27.26 14.06 10.10
CA LYS A 384 26.43 14.76 9.09
C LYS A 384 24.95 14.50 9.32
N SER A 385 24.56 13.30 9.72
CA SER A 385 23.17 12.97 10.06
C SER A 385 22.72 13.74 11.30
N VAL A 386 23.57 13.83 12.33
CA VAL A 386 23.28 14.55 13.58
C VAL A 386 23.13 16.05 13.32
N ILE A 387 24.05 16.65 12.57
CA ILE A 387 23.96 18.07 12.15
C ILE A 387 22.71 18.30 11.33
N GLY A 388 22.42 17.44 10.35
CA GLY A 388 21.21 17.52 9.53
C GLY A 388 19.92 17.38 10.35
N PHE A 389 19.93 16.57 11.41
CA PHE A 389 18.82 16.43 12.34
C PHE A 389 18.61 17.68 13.20
N ILE A 390 19.69 18.27 13.73
CA ILE A 390 19.62 19.54 14.49
C ILE A 390 19.11 20.68 13.60
N ALA A 391 19.62 20.76 12.37
CA ALA A 391 19.14 21.75 11.39
C ALA A 391 17.64 21.56 11.09
N ALA A 392 17.17 20.32 10.98
CA ALA A 392 15.75 20.02 10.82
C ALA A 392 14.93 20.43 12.05
N CYS A 393 15.41 20.17 13.27
CA CYS A 393 14.76 20.65 14.49
C CYS A 393 14.59 22.17 14.48
N TYR A 394 15.64 22.89 14.10
CA TYR A 394 15.59 24.35 14.00
C TYR A 394 14.60 24.82 12.93
N ALA A 395 14.67 24.28 11.70
CA ALA A 395 13.77 24.66 10.62
C ALA A 395 12.30 24.40 10.96
N GLU A 396 11.98 23.23 11.54
CA GLU A 396 10.61 22.88 11.93
C GLU A 396 10.08 23.74 13.09
N SER A 397 10.94 24.12 14.05
CA SER A 397 10.52 24.91 15.21
C SER A 397 10.47 26.42 14.96
N SER A 398 11.34 26.93 14.09
CA SER A 398 11.40 28.36 13.72
C SER A 398 10.36 28.77 12.66
N GLY A 399 9.65 27.80 12.06
CA GLY A 399 8.68 28.06 10.98
C GLY A 399 9.27 27.97 9.57
N GLY A 400 10.57 27.69 9.43
CA GLY A 400 11.20 27.44 8.12
C GLY A 400 10.74 26.15 7.43
N THR A 401 10.08 25.24 8.16
CA THR A 401 9.41 24.06 7.61
C THR A 401 8.10 23.82 8.36
N PRO A 402 6.94 23.72 7.67
CA PRO A 402 5.67 23.47 8.33
C PRO A 402 5.65 22.16 9.13
N LEU A 403 5.07 22.20 10.32
CA LEU A 403 4.83 21.01 11.14
C LEU A 403 3.64 20.23 10.62
N LYS A 404 3.85 19.03 10.07
CA LYS A 404 2.80 18.22 9.46
C LYS A 404 1.71 17.85 10.45
N ASP A 405 0.46 17.95 10.01
CA ASP A 405 -0.67 17.43 10.76
C ASP A 405 -0.90 15.94 10.44
N TYR A 406 -0.64 15.09 11.43
CA TYR A 406 -0.82 13.65 11.31
C TYR A 406 -2.23 13.19 11.73
N SER A 407 -3.11 14.08 12.16
CA SER A 407 -4.44 13.71 12.65
C SER A 407 -5.41 13.37 11.51
N PHE A 408 -5.23 13.98 10.34
CA PHE A 408 -6.15 13.86 9.21
C PHE A 408 -6.00 12.55 8.44
N SER A 409 -4.76 12.13 8.14
CA SER A 409 -4.55 10.95 7.29
C SER A 409 -4.76 9.65 8.07
N ALA A 410 -5.70 8.84 7.59
CA ALA A 410 -5.94 7.46 8.00
C ALA A 410 -4.67 6.59 8.03
N SER A 411 -3.70 6.92 7.16
CA SER A 411 -2.44 6.22 7.09
C SER A 411 -1.69 6.27 8.43
N TYR A 412 -1.74 7.36 9.19
CA TYR A 412 -1.05 7.44 10.48
C TYR A 412 -1.73 6.62 11.57
N ARG A 413 -3.04 6.41 11.47
CA ARG A 413 -3.85 5.70 12.45
C ARG A 413 -3.92 4.19 12.19
N HIS A 414 -4.07 3.78 10.94
CA HIS A 414 -4.44 2.39 10.61
C HIS A 414 -3.36 1.62 9.87
N LYS A 415 -2.44 2.27 9.15
CA LYS A 415 -1.37 1.57 8.43
C LYS A 415 -0.47 0.87 9.44
N ILE A 416 -0.20 -0.42 9.22
CA ILE A 416 0.67 -1.22 10.10
C ILE A 416 2.03 -0.57 10.34
N THR A 417 2.52 0.18 9.35
CA THR A 417 3.82 0.86 9.38
C THR A 417 3.79 2.16 10.17
N THR A 418 2.71 2.58 10.81
CA THR A 418 2.61 3.88 11.52
C THR A 418 1.68 3.81 12.73
N ARG A 419 0.72 2.88 12.74
CA ARG A 419 -0.25 2.64 13.83
C ARG A 419 0.41 2.63 15.21
N ASP A 420 1.52 1.92 15.36
CA ASP A 420 2.21 1.79 16.66
C ASP A 420 2.93 3.07 17.10
N LEU A 421 3.16 4.02 16.19
CA LEU A 421 3.80 5.29 16.50
C LEU A 421 2.86 6.29 17.15
N LYS A 422 1.53 6.10 17.01
CA LYS A 422 0.50 6.99 17.55
C LYS A 422 0.66 8.45 17.08
N MET A 423 1.13 8.68 15.86
CA MET A 423 1.46 10.03 15.36
C MET A 423 0.24 10.94 15.21
N TRP A 424 -0.95 10.37 15.01
CA TRP A 424 -2.21 11.12 15.00
C TRP A 424 -2.50 11.82 16.34
N LYS A 425 -1.85 11.41 17.43
CA LYS A 425 -1.93 12.10 18.71
C LYS A 425 -0.89 13.24 18.72
N PRO A 426 -1.32 14.50 18.86
CA PRO A 426 -0.40 15.63 18.85
C PRO A 426 0.58 15.54 20.03
N ARG A 427 1.86 15.81 19.76
CA ARG A 427 2.91 15.84 20.79
C ARG A 427 2.93 17.23 21.41
N TRP A 428 2.91 17.30 22.75
CA TRP A 428 2.74 18.56 23.48
C TRP A 428 3.74 19.66 23.05
N TYR A 429 4.99 19.32 22.78
CA TYR A 429 6.02 20.28 22.37
C TYR A 429 5.83 20.76 20.93
N ALA A 430 5.24 19.94 20.05
CA ALA A 430 4.87 20.37 18.69
C ALA A 430 3.64 21.28 18.74
N THR A 431 2.65 20.97 19.60
CA THR A 431 1.51 21.85 19.87
C THR A 431 1.95 23.19 20.44
N LEU A 432 2.92 23.21 21.35
CA LEU A 432 3.51 24.43 21.89
C LEU A 432 4.11 25.30 20.79
N VAL A 433 4.95 24.71 19.92
CA VAL A 433 5.54 25.44 18.78
C VAL A 433 4.46 26.00 17.86
N ARG A 434 3.43 25.23 17.49
CA ARG A 434 2.32 25.71 16.65
C ARG A 434 1.60 26.91 17.28
N ARG A 435 1.33 26.86 18.58
CA ARG A 435 0.69 27.98 19.31
C ARG A 435 1.59 29.22 19.32
N ILE A 436 2.90 29.05 19.49
CA ILE A 436 3.85 30.16 19.44
C ILE A 436 3.92 30.76 18.02
N GLN A 437 3.92 29.92 16.98
CA GLN A 437 3.89 30.35 15.58
C GLN A 437 2.60 31.14 15.29
N GLN A 438 1.44 30.59 15.63
CA GLN A 438 0.14 31.24 15.48
C GLN A 438 0.07 32.58 16.24
N PHE A 439 0.43 32.59 17.53
CA PHE A 439 0.46 33.83 18.32
C PHE A 439 1.36 34.90 17.69
N SER A 440 2.47 34.47 17.10
CA SER A 440 3.40 35.37 16.45
C SER A 440 2.91 35.92 15.12
N GLU A 441 2.08 35.17 14.39
CA GLU A 441 1.39 35.63 13.18
C GLU A 441 0.28 36.63 13.54
N GLU A 442 -0.42 36.38 14.65
CA GLU A 442 -1.51 37.24 15.14
C GLU A 442 -1.02 38.55 15.78
N ASN A 443 0.22 38.62 16.28
CA ASN A 443 0.72 39.75 17.09
C ASN A 443 2.12 40.25 16.68
N PRO A 444 2.40 40.53 15.39
CA PRO A 444 3.77 40.68 14.86
C PRO A 444 4.66 41.70 15.61
N ASP A 445 4.08 42.74 16.21
CA ASP A 445 4.80 43.81 16.92
C ASP A 445 5.06 43.52 18.42
N SER A 446 4.61 42.38 18.94
CA SER A 446 4.76 42.04 20.35
C SER A 446 6.20 41.72 20.73
N SER A 447 6.77 42.47 21.68
CA SER A 447 8.11 42.24 22.23
C SER A 447 8.25 40.88 22.93
N LEU A 448 7.13 40.24 23.28
CA LEU A 448 7.10 38.91 23.90
C LEU A 448 7.33 37.77 22.89
N ILE A 449 7.21 38.02 21.58
CA ILE A 449 7.36 36.97 20.55
C ILE A 449 8.75 36.38 20.56
N ALA A 450 9.79 37.21 20.60
CA ALA A 450 11.18 36.74 20.52
C ALA A 450 11.55 35.73 21.63
N PRO A 451 11.29 36.01 22.93
CA PRO A 451 11.59 35.04 23.99
C PRO A 451 10.73 33.77 23.89
N PHE A 452 9.44 33.87 23.53
CA PHE A 452 8.60 32.69 23.35
C PHE A 452 9.05 31.82 22.17
N ARG A 453 9.40 32.42 21.02
CA ARG A 453 9.97 31.70 19.87
C ARG A 453 11.25 30.98 20.25
N TRP A 454 12.17 31.66 20.92
CA TRP A 454 13.42 31.05 21.37
C TRP A 454 13.17 29.87 22.31
N LEU A 455 12.28 30.04 23.31
CA LEU A 455 11.89 28.98 24.22
C LEU A 455 11.27 27.78 23.49
N GLY A 456 10.38 28.02 22.52
CA GLY A 456 9.77 26.99 21.67
C GLY A 456 10.81 26.20 20.88
N ILE A 457 11.79 26.88 20.28
CA ILE A 457 12.90 26.25 19.55
C ILE A 457 13.74 25.36 20.47
N VAL A 458 14.12 25.87 21.65
CA VAL A 458 14.92 25.12 22.63
C VAL A 458 14.17 23.86 23.09
N ILE A 459 12.91 24.00 23.50
CA ILE A 459 12.08 22.88 23.96
C ILE A 459 11.89 21.84 22.86
N TYR A 460 11.55 22.27 21.65
CA TYR A 460 11.33 21.38 20.50
C TYR A 460 12.61 20.61 20.15
N THR A 461 13.74 21.31 20.11
CA THR A 461 15.04 20.73 19.79
C THR A 461 15.48 19.74 20.87
N ALA A 462 15.38 20.10 22.15
CA ALA A 462 15.71 19.22 23.26
C ALA A 462 14.85 17.95 23.25
N ALA A 463 13.53 18.08 23.09
CA ALA A 463 12.61 16.95 23.05
C ALA A 463 12.93 15.99 21.89
N ASN A 464 13.23 16.52 20.70
CA ASN A 464 13.58 15.71 19.54
C ASN A 464 14.99 15.10 19.64
N LEU A 465 15.97 15.78 20.20
CA LEU A 465 17.29 15.20 20.48
C LEU A 465 17.19 14.03 21.46
N CYS A 466 16.40 14.16 22.53
CA CYS A 466 16.12 13.05 23.43
C CYS A 466 15.51 11.85 22.67
N ARG A 467 14.54 12.08 21.77
CA ARG A 467 13.96 11.02 20.94
C ARG A 467 14.97 10.38 19.98
N TYR A 468 15.88 11.17 19.42
CA TYR A 468 16.92 10.70 18.52
C TYR A 468 17.92 9.79 19.27
N VAL A 469 18.41 10.22 20.43
CA VAL A 469 19.29 9.42 21.29
C VAL A 469 18.58 8.15 21.75
N PHE A 470 17.33 8.26 22.21
CA PHE A 470 16.55 7.10 22.63
C PHE A 470 16.32 6.11 21.48
N SER A 471 16.25 6.59 20.23
CA SER A 471 16.13 5.72 19.06
C SER A 471 17.34 4.81 18.88
N LEU A 472 18.55 5.31 19.16
CA LEU A 472 19.77 4.52 19.16
C LEU A 472 19.77 3.51 20.31
N LEU A 473 19.37 3.93 21.53
CA LEU A 473 19.28 3.06 22.70
C LEU A 473 18.26 1.92 22.54
N LEU A 474 17.22 2.12 21.72
CA LEU A 474 16.21 1.11 21.41
C LEU A 474 16.61 0.15 20.27
N MET A 475 17.78 0.29 19.65
CA MET A 475 18.23 -0.63 18.58
C MET A 475 18.28 -2.10 19.02
N PRO A 476 18.76 -2.46 20.23
CA PRO A 476 18.70 -3.85 20.71
C PRO A 476 17.28 -4.41 20.76
N VAL A 477 16.28 -3.59 21.10
CA VAL A 477 14.87 -4.00 21.09
C VAL A 477 14.39 -4.29 19.66
N MET A 478 14.79 -3.48 18.68
CA MET A 478 14.45 -3.73 17.27
C MET A 478 15.13 -4.99 16.74
N PHE A 479 16.39 -5.22 17.12
CA PHE A 479 17.12 -6.43 16.79
C PHE A 479 16.47 -7.68 17.39
N ALA A 480 16.05 -7.64 18.66
CA ALA A 480 15.33 -8.73 19.31
C ALA A 480 13.98 -9.03 18.64
N ARG A 481 13.23 -7.98 18.25
CA ARG A 481 11.97 -8.14 17.49
C ARG A 481 12.20 -8.80 16.13
N ARG A 482 13.21 -8.36 15.37
CA ARG A 482 13.62 -9.00 14.11
C ARG A 482 14.01 -10.45 14.33
N LEU A 483 14.84 -10.74 15.34
CA LEU A 483 15.28 -12.09 15.66
C LEU A 483 14.08 -13.01 15.97
N ARG A 484 13.09 -12.53 16.72
CA ARG A 484 11.85 -13.28 16.98
C ARG A 484 11.12 -13.65 15.68
N LEU A 485 11.01 -12.71 14.73
CA LEU A 485 10.37 -12.97 13.43
C LEU A 485 11.14 -14.02 12.63
N MET A 486 12.47 -13.92 12.57
CA MET A 486 13.31 -14.87 11.85
C MET A 486 13.34 -16.25 12.50
N LEU A 487 13.37 -16.33 13.82
CA LEU A 487 13.27 -17.59 14.56
C LEU A 487 11.92 -18.25 14.35
N ALA A 488 10.83 -17.48 14.31
CA ALA A 488 9.51 -18.00 13.98
C ALA A 488 9.48 -18.57 12.54
N ALA A 489 10.01 -17.85 11.56
CA ALA A 489 10.11 -18.33 10.17
C ALA A 489 11.00 -19.59 10.06
N PHE A 490 12.13 -19.62 10.77
CA PHE A 490 13.02 -20.79 10.83
C PHE A 490 12.30 -22.00 11.43
N TRP A 491 11.54 -21.80 12.51
CA TRP A 491 10.77 -22.87 13.15
C TRP A 491 9.63 -23.38 12.26
N GLN A 492 8.88 -22.47 11.62
CA GLN A 492 7.80 -22.84 10.69
C GLN A 492 8.32 -23.71 9.56
N ARG A 493 9.49 -23.35 9.01
CA ARG A 493 10.22 -24.16 8.05
C ARG A 493 10.59 -25.54 8.58
N LEU A 494 11.24 -25.64 9.75
CA LEU A 494 11.65 -26.94 10.31
C LEU A 494 10.48 -27.90 10.57
N THR A 495 9.31 -27.34 10.88
CA THR A 495 8.08 -28.08 11.15
C THR A 495 7.22 -28.33 9.91
N ASN A 496 7.66 -27.91 8.73
CA ASN A 496 6.89 -27.93 7.48
C ASN A 496 5.49 -27.31 7.64
N SER A 497 5.36 -26.30 8.50
CA SER A 497 4.07 -25.63 8.78
C SER A 497 3.84 -24.38 7.92
N ASN A 498 4.70 -24.17 6.92
CA ASN A 498 4.58 -23.12 5.90
C ASN A 498 3.38 -23.44 4.99
N SER A 499 2.33 -22.62 5.07
CA SER A 499 1.19 -22.69 4.15
C SER A 499 1.45 -21.75 2.97
N LEU A 500 2.05 -22.26 1.90
CA LEU A 500 2.29 -21.49 0.68
C LEU A 500 1.15 -21.69 -0.32
N PRO A 501 0.46 -20.62 -0.77
CA PRO A 501 -0.57 -20.73 -1.79
C PRO A 501 -0.05 -21.32 -3.10
N ASP A 502 -0.98 -21.84 -3.89
CA ASP A 502 -0.67 -22.25 -5.25
C ASP A 502 -0.43 -21.06 -6.17
N TYR A 503 0.38 -21.31 -7.19
CA TYR A 503 0.79 -20.33 -8.18
C TYR A 503 -0.16 -20.39 -9.40
N LEU A 504 -0.50 -19.22 -9.95
CA LEU A 504 -1.28 -19.04 -11.19
C LEU A 504 -0.49 -19.36 -12.45
#